data_AF-A0A0M3KA81-F1
#
_entry.id   AF-A0A0M3KA81-F1
#
_cell.length_a   1.000
_cell.length_b   1.000
_cell.length_c   1.000
_cell.angle_alpha   90.00
_cell.angle_beta   90.00
_cell.angle_gamma   90.00
#
_symmetry.space_group_name_H-M   'P 1'
#
loop_
_entity.id
_entity.type
_entity.pdbx_description
1 polymer ?
#
loop_
_entity_poly.entity_id
_entity_poly.type
_entity_poly.pdbx_seq_one_letter_code
_entity_poly.pdbx_strand_id
1 'polypeptide(L)'
;MHAMTIVPLLLVAAAVYVASDDECKDTAKSCRTVKKNGKCELEAAKRVCRSTCGHCDTPAPEPKADTEDCADTWADCEMDLYVCGSQKSALSSCKKTCETCDSK
;
A
#
# COMPACT_ATOMS: atom_id res chain seq x y z
N MET A 1 39.37 11.45 -29.59
CA MET A 1 38.77 10.96 -28.33
C MET A 1 38.35 12.21 -27.57
N HIS A 2 37.19 12.79 -27.91
CA HIS A 2 36.87 14.13 -27.42
C HIS A 2 36.30 14.07 -26.01
N ALA A 3 37.08 14.62 -25.08
CA ALA A 3 36.75 14.83 -23.68
C ALA A 3 35.55 15.78 -23.55
N MET A 4 34.60 15.39 -22.71
CA MET A 4 33.46 16.21 -22.31
C MET A 4 33.92 17.30 -21.34
N THR A 5 33.69 18.57 -21.71
CA THR A 5 33.69 19.69 -20.76
C THR A 5 32.49 20.61 -21.00
N ILE A 6 31.57 20.57 -20.02
CA ILE A 6 30.84 21.68 -19.38
C ILE A 6 30.02 22.60 -20.30
N VAL A 7 28.70 22.36 -20.35
CA VAL A 7 27.69 23.37 -20.69
C VAL A 7 27.23 24.04 -19.40
N PRO A 8 27.38 25.37 -19.22
CA PRO A 8 26.92 26.06 -18.03
C PRO A 8 25.47 26.54 -18.18
N LEU A 9 24.77 26.52 -17.05
CA LEU A 9 23.69 27.43 -16.63
C LEU A 9 22.39 27.50 -17.46
N LEU A 10 21.29 27.11 -16.79
CA LEU A 10 19.87 27.47 -16.94
C LEU A 10 18.92 26.33 -17.35
N LEU A 11 17.90 26.12 -16.52
CA LEU A 11 16.59 25.51 -16.81
C LEU A 11 16.42 23.98 -16.81
N VAL A 12 16.82 23.29 -15.74
CA VAL A 12 16.06 22.07 -15.39
C VAL A 12 15.70 22.11 -13.91
N ALA A 13 14.46 22.52 -13.63
CA ALA A 13 13.73 22.08 -12.45
C ALA A 13 13.53 20.56 -12.55
N ALA A 14 14.61 19.80 -12.41
CA ALA A 14 14.51 18.40 -12.12
C ALA A 14 14.32 18.34 -10.61
N ALA A 15 13.05 18.45 -10.18
CA ALA A 15 12.64 17.69 -9.02
C ALA A 15 13.18 16.29 -9.26
N VAL A 16 14.25 15.93 -8.55
CA VAL A 16 14.77 14.58 -8.52
C VAL A 16 13.64 13.78 -7.89
N TYR A 17 12.72 13.31 -8.72
CA TYR A 17 11.85 12.20 -8.40
C TYR A 17 12.82 11.03 -8.24
N VAL A 18 13.31 10.87 -7.01
CA VAL A 18 13.75 9.57 -6.52
C VAL A 18 12.49 8.72 -6.53
N ALA A 19 12.16 8.17 -7.70
CA ALA A 19 11.37 6.97 -7.78
C ALA A 19 12.28 5.90 -7.19
N SER A 20 12.09 5.65 -5.89
CA SER A 20 12.77 4.59 -5.17
C SER A 20 12.30 3.26 -5.76
N ASP A 21 12.99 2.79 -6.80
CA ASP A 21 12.81 1.45 -7.40
C ASP A 21 13.06 0.30 -6.39
N ASP A 22 13.44 0.59 -5.15
CA ASP A 22 13.60 -0.35 -4.04
C ASP A 22 12.28 -0.74 -3.33
N GLU A 23 11.15 -0.10 -3.65
CA GLU A 23 9.90 -0.23 -2.86
C GLU A 23 8.81 -1.14 -3.45
N CYS A 24 8.93 -1.66 -4.67
CA CYS A 24 7.91 -2.60 -5.16
C CYS A 24 8.17 -4.05 -4.73
N LYS A 25 7.90 -4.30 -3.45
CA LYS A 25 7.89 -5.64 -2.87
C LYS A 25 6.64 -5.87 -2.03
N ASP A 26 6.26 -7.12 -1.90
CA ASP A 26 5.27 -7.50 -0.91
C ASP A 26 5.94 -7.54 0.46
N THR A 27 5.29 -6.93 1.46
CA THR A 27 5.72 -6.98 2.86
C THR A 27 4.82 -7.91 3.67
N ALA A 28 3.56 -8.09 3.27
CA ALA A 28 2.65 -9.03 3.89
C ALA A 28 2.84 -10.47 3.40
N LYS A 29 2.71 -11.44 4.30
CA LYS A 29 2.81 -12.88 3.98
C LYS A 29 1.58 -13.40 3.24
N SER A 30 0.46 -12.70 3.33
CA SER A 30 -0.85 -13.14 2.85
C SER A 30 -1.20 -12.64 1.43
N CYS A 31 -0.27 -11.96 0.73
CA CYS A 31 -0.57 -11.29 -0.55
C CYS A 31 -1.12 -12.20 -1.65
N ARG A 32 -0.65 -13.44 -1.75
CA ARG A 32 -1.22 -14.41 -2.69
C ARG A 32 -2.71 -14.69 -2.42
N THR A 33 -3.09 -14.76 -1.15
CA THR A 33 -4.48 -14.93 -0.72
C THR A 33 -5.29 -13.66 -0.97
N VAL A 34 -4.73 -12.48 -0.67
CA VAL A 34 -5.33 -11.17 -0.97
C VAL A 34 -5.72 -11.07 -2.45
N LYS A 35 -4.79 -11.40 -3.36
CA LYS A 35 -5.05 -11.45 -4.80
C LYS A 35 -6.14 -12.44 -5.17
N LYS A 36 -6.05 -13.68 -4.65
CA LYS A 36 -7.05 -14.74 -4.91
C LYS A 36 -8.46 -14.32 -4.47
N ASN A 37 -8.57 -13.58 -3.37
CA ASN A 37 -9.85 -13.13 -2.82
C ASN A 37 -10.33 -11.79 -3.40
N GLY A 38 -9.63 -11.23 -4.40
CA GLY A 38 -10.02 -9.97 -5.04
C GLY A 38 -9.89 -8.75 -4.13
N LYS A 39 -8.92 -8.75 -3.20
CA LYS A 39 -8.73 -7.70 -2.19
C LYS A 39 -7.60 -6.72 -2.51
N CYS A 40 -7.11 -6.71 -3.75
CA CYS A 40 -6.04 -5.82 -4.19
C CYS A 40 -6.41 -4.34 -4.22
N GLU A 41 -7.71 -4.01 -4.17
CA GLU A 41 -8.18 -2.62 -4.18
C GLU A 41 -8.27 -2.00 -2.78
N LEU A 42 -8.08 -2.78 -1.72
CA LEU A 42 -7.96 -2.22 -0.36
C LEU A 42 -6.72 -1.34 -0.26
N GLU A 43 -6.84 -0.20 0.40
CA GLU A 43 -5.72 0.74 0.59
C GLU A 43 -4.53 0.08 1.31
N ALA A 44 -4.81 -0.80 2.28
CA ALA A 44 -3.77 -1.59 2.94
C ALA A 44 -3.08 -2.57 1.97
N ALA A 45 -3.81 -3.21 1.03
CA ALA A 45 -3.22 -4.08 0.02
C ALA A 45 -2.32 -3.30 -0.94
N LYS A 46 -2.70 -2.07 -1.31
CA LYS A 46 -1.89 -1.15 -2.12
C LYS A 46 -0.59 -0.74 -1.41
N ARG A 47 -0.52 -0.81 -0.07
CA ARG A 47 0.73 -0.62 0.68
C ARG A 47 1.59 -1.88 0.77
N VAL A 48 1.00 -2.99 1.19
CA VAL A 48 1.75 -4.17 1.66
C VAL A 48 1.85 -5.31 0.67
N CYS A 49 1.08 -5.28 -0.42
CA CYS A 49 1.02 -6.32 -1.47
C CYS A 49 1.26 -5.75 -2.87
N ARG A 50 2.10 -4.73 -2.97
CA ARG A 50 2.33 -3.94 -4.21
C ARG A 50 2.70 -4.81 -5.40
N SER A 51 3.65 -5.72 -5.24
CA SER A 51 4.14 -6.56 -6.32
C SER A 51 3.09 -7.56 -6.77
N THR A 52 2.49 -8.29 -5.82
CA THR A 52 1.46 -9.28 -6.12
C THR A 52 0.21 -8.66 -6.76
N CYS A 53 -0.19 -7.48 -6.30
CA CYS A 53 -1.38 -6.76 -6.78
C CYS A 53 -1.12 -5.84 -7.99
N GLY A 54 0.13 -5.61 -8.38
CA GLY A 54 0.48 -4.79 -9.54
C GLY A 54 0.41 -3.27 -9.29
N HIS A 55 0.61 -2.83 -8.05
CA HIS A 55 0.59 -1.41 -7.64
C HIS A 55 2.00 -0.84 -7.46
N CYS A 56 2.93 -1.21 -8.35
CA CYS A 56 4.30 -0.68 -8.33
C CYS A 56 4.36 0.76 -8.85
N ASP A 57 3.58 1.06 -9.89
CA ASP A 57 3.66 2.33 -10.63
C ASP A 57 2.91 3.48 -9.95
N THR A 58 2.22 3.17 -8.85
CA THR A 58 1.49 4.14 -8.03
C THR A 58 2.18 4.30 -6.68
N PRO A 59 2.25 5.53 -6.14
CA PRO A 59 2.65 5.75 -4.76
C PRO A 59 1.77 4.96 -3.81
N ALA A 60 2.38 4.36 -2.77
CA ALA A 60 1.62 3.68 -1.73
C ALA A 60 0.75 4.71 -0.97
N PRO A 61 -0.53 4.42 -0.73
CA PRO A 61 -1.41 5.33 -0.02
C PRO A 61 -1.02 5.40 1.47
N GLU A 62 -1.14 6.58 2.07
CA GLU A 62 -0.88 6.73 3.50
C GLU A 62 -1.88 5.92 4.36
N PRO A 63 -1.44 5.38 5.51
CA PRO A 63 -2.36 4.75 6.45
C PRO A 63 -3.41 5.75 6.95
N LYS A 64 -4.68 5.34 6.97
CA LYS A 64 -5.74 6.13 7.60
C LYS A 64 -5.54 6.14 9.12
N ALA A 65 -5.67 7.32 9.71
CA ALA A 65 -5.69 7.49 11.15
C ALA A 65 -6.92 6.79 11.76
N ASP A 66 -6.76 6.31 12.99
CA ASP A 66 -7.88 5.81 13.77
C ASP A 66 -8.84 6.93 14.15
N THR A 67 -10.11 6.58 14.28
CA THR A 67 -11.17 7.44 14.81
C THR A 67 -11.92 6.71 15.92
N GLU A 68 -12.71 7.44 16.72
CA GLU A 68 -13.51 6.85 17.79
C GLU A 68 -14.43 5.71 17.28
N ASP A 69 -15.02 5.90 16.10
CA ASP A 69 -15.95 4.93 15.49
C ASP A 69 -15.26 3.88 14.61
N CYS A 70 -14.05 4.16 14.12
CA CYS A 70 -13.37 3.36 13.11
C CYS A 70 -11.87 3.27 13.40
N ALA A 71 -11.49 2.14 14.01
CA ALA A 71 -10.12 1.72 14.29
C ALA A 71 -10.05 0.18 14.15
N ASP A 72 -8.86 -0.33 13.86
CA ASP A 72 -8.60 -1.76 13.98
C ASP A 72 -8.29 -2.10 15.45
N THR A 73 -8.83 -3.20 15.96
CA THR A 73 -8.52 -3.69 17.32
C THR A 73 -7.38 -4.70 17.32
N TRP A 74 -7.02 -5.26 16.16
CA TRP A 74 -5.85 -6.12 15.98
C TRP A 74 -4.73 -5.33 15.28
N ALA A 75 -3.51 -5.46 15.80
CA ALA A 75 -2.35 -4.69 15.31
C ALA A 75 -1.80 -5.20 13.97
N ASP A 76 -2.15 -6.43 13.59
CA ASP A 76 -1.64 -7.18 12.43
C ASP A 76 -2.61 -7.19 11.24
N CYS A 77 -3.71 -6.42 11.29
CA CYS A 77 -4.70 -6.39 10.22
C CYS A 77 -4.11 -6.10 8.83
N GLU A 78 -3.15 -5.16 8.71
CA GLU A 78 -2.50 -4.86 7.42
C GLU A 78 -1.61 -6.01 6.91
N MET A 79 -1.09 -6.85 7.80
CA MET A 79 -0.26 -8.00 7.43
C MET A 79 -1.11 -9.24 7.12
N ASP A 80 -2.29 -9.32 7.74
CA ASP A 80 -3.22 -10.44 7.65
C ASP A 80 -4.51 -10.08 6.92
N LEU A 81 -4.39 -9.32 5.82
CA LEU A 81 -5.50 -8.91 4.95
C LEU A 81 -6.43 -10.03 4.46
N TYR A 82 -6.02 -11.30 4.57
CA TYR A 82 -6.92 -12.44 4.32
C TYR A 82 -8.15 -12.44 5.25
N VAL A 83 -8.08 -11.77 6.41
CA VAL A 83 -9.21 -11.59 7.33
C VAL A 83 -10.33 -10.75 6.71
N CYS A 84 -10.01 -9.90 5.73
CA CYS A 84 -10.98 -9.10 5.01
C CYS A 84 -11.83 -9.98 4.09
N GLY A 85 -13.07 -10.24 4.52
CA GLY A 85 -14.02 -11.15 3.87
C GLY A 85 -14.10 -12.54 4.51
N SER A 86 -13.43 -12.76 5.65
CA SER A 86 -13.54 -13.95 6.47
C SER A 86 -14.71 -13.85 7.48
N GLN A 87 -14.72 -14.70 8.52
CA GLN A 87 -15.75 -14.72 9.57
C GLN A 87 -16.02 -13.33 10.17
N LYS A 88 -17.27 -13.08 10.57
CA LYS A 88 -17.76 -11.77 11.06
C LYS A 88 -16.90 -11.15 12.18
N SER A 89 -16.32 -11.97 13.06
CA SER A 89 -15.47 -11.53 14.17
C SER A 89 -14.12 -10.95 13.71
N ALA A 90 -13.49 -11.55 12.70
CA ALA A 90 -12.23 -11.04 12.14
C ALA A 90 -12.46 -9.74 11.35
N LEU A 91 -13.62 -9.61 10.69
CA LEU A 91 -14.06 -8.38 10.05
C LEU A 91 -14.30 -7.25 11.07
N SER A 92 -14.90 -7.54 12.22
CA SER A 92 -15.11 -6.51 13.25
C SER A 92 -13.82 -6.00 13.87
N SER A 93 -12.79 -6.85 13.98
CA SER A 93 -11.49 -6.45 14.54
C SER A 93 -10.64 -5.66 13.56
N CYS A 94 -10.83 -5.87 12.25
CA CYS A 94 -10.05 -5.21 11.20
C CYS A 94 -10.91 -4.25 10.35
N LYS A 95 -11.90 -3.60 10.97
CA LYS A 95 -12.90 -2.79 10.27
C LYS A 95 -12.31 -1.62 9.46
N LYS A 96 -11.23 -1.00 9.94
CA LYS A 96 -10.56 0.10 9.23
C LYS A 96 -9.75 -0.45 8.07
N THR A 97 -8.93 -1.45 8.32
CA THR A 97 -8.11 -2.11 7.29
C THR A 97 -8.95 -2.76 6.19
N CYS A 98 -10.08 -3.36 6.55
CA CYS A 98 -11.00 -4.00 5.61
C CYS A 98 -12.05 -3.03 5.03
N GLU A 99 -11.95 -1.74 5.34
CA GLU A 99 -12.82 -0.68 4.81
C GLU A 99 -14.31 -0.93 5.06
N THR A 100 -14.65 -1.47 6.23
CA THR A 100 -16.03 -1.80 6.63
C THR A 100 -16.59 -0.87 7.72
N CYS A 101 -15.95 0.26 7.97
CA CYS A 101 -16.40 1.19 9.02
C CYS A 101 -17.77 1.82 8.75
N ASP A 102 -18.22 1.86 7.49
CA ASP A 102 -19.53 2.36 7.09
C ASP A 102 -20.62 1.28 7.07
N SER A 103 -20.26 0.02 7.33
CA SER A 103 -21.19 -1.12 7.42
C SER A 103 -21.86 -1.15 8.80
N LYS A 104 -22.78 -0.21 9.07
CA LYS A 104 -23.68 -0.28 10.24
C LYS A 104 -24.83 -1.26 10.02
#